data_AF-A0A3R8WTX6-F1
#
_entry.id   AF-A0A3R8WTX6-F1
#
_cell.length_a   1.000
_cell.length_b   1.000
_cell.length_c   1.000
_cell.angle_alpha   90.00
_cell.angle_beta   90.00
_cell.angle_gamma   90.00
#
_symmetry.space_group_name_H-M   'P 1'
#
loop_
_entity.id
_entity.type
_entity.pdbx_description
1 polymer ?
#
loop_
_entity_poly.entity_id
_entity_poly.type
_entity_poly.pdbx_seq_one_letter_code
_entity_poly.pdbx_strand_id
1 'polypeptide(L)'
;MPNTQSPYTAFAALLSSNGHPVSPAELHGLLIGRSCAGAGFEADAWLADAAGVLENEPEDNVRAALIGLQEMVKAELTGEDIAIVLLLPSDETPLTERATALGQWCQGFIAGFGLNAGGKDLSTDAKEVLQDLVAISQVQEALEESEDGESDYMEVMEYLRVAPLLLYTELAAPAAPAPKPSLH
;
A
#
# COMPACT_ATOMS: atom_id res chain seq x y z
N MET A 1 16.37 21.37 16.09
CA MET A 1 16.58 21.02 14.67
C MET A 1 15.34 20.26 14.24
N PRO A 2 14.69 20.59 13.12
CA PRO A 2 13.55 19.80 12.67
C PRO A 2 14.02 18.36 12.47
N ASN A 3 13.21 17.41 12.90
CA ASN A 3 13.61 16.01 13.00
C ASN A 3 13.70 15.41 11.59
N THR A 4 14.89 15.46 10.98
CA THR A 4 15.21 14.90 9.65
C THR A 4 15.09 13.37 9.54
N GLN A 5 14.34 12.71 10.42
CA GLN A 5 14.54 11.30 10.75
C GLN A 5 13.24 10.48 10.84
N SER A 6 12.23 10.76 10.02
CA SER A 6 11.16 9.79 9.78
C SER A 6 11.62 8.73 8.75
N PRO A 7 11.21 7.45 8.88
CA PRO A 7 11.48 6.44 7.86
C PRO A 7 11.01 6.86 6.47
N TYR A 8 9.86 7.55 6.40
CA TYR A 8 9.33 8.11 5.15
C TYR A 8 10.30 9.09 4.50
N THR A 9 10.76 10.12 5.22
CA THR A 9 11.65 11.15 4.68
C THR A 9 13.01 10.55 4.26
N ALA A 10 13.54 9.62 5.05
CA ALA A 10 14.78 8.94 4.72
C ALA A 10 14.66 8.10 3.43
N PHE A 11 13.55 7.37 3.26
CA PHE A 11 13.33 6.58 2.06
C PHE A 11 13.05 7.46 0.84
N ALA A 12 12.26 8.53 0.98
CA ALA A 12 12.03 9.50 -0.09
C ALA A 12 13.34 10.14 -0.58
N ALA A 13 14.23 10.53 0.35
CA ALA A 13 15.55 11.06 0.02
C ALA A 13 16.44 10.02 -0.70
N LEU A 14 16.39 8.76 -0.27
CA LEU A 14 17.10 7.67 -0.93
C LEU A 14 16.60 7.50 -2.38
N LEU A 15 15.28 7.41 -2.59
CA LEU A 15 14.69 7.27 -3.93
C LEU A 15 15.07 8.45 -4.84
N SER A 16 14.87 9.68 -4.36
CA SER A 16 15.15 10.89 -5.12
C SER A 16 16.63 11.03 -5.49
N SER A 17 17.55 10.75 -4.55
CA SER A 17 18.99 10.81 -4.82
C SER A 17 19.50 9.76 -5.81
N ASN A 18 18.72 8.69 -6.04
CA ASN A 18 19.00 7.66 -7.03
C ASN A 18 18.14 7.83 -8.31
N GLY A 19 17.48 8.99 -8.48
CA GLY A 19 16.75 9.31 -9.71
C GLY A 19 15.33 8.74 -9.79
N HIS A 20 14.76 8.25 -8.69
CA HIS A 20 13.40 7.72 -8.66
C HIS A 20 12.43 8.75 -8.04
N PRO A 21 11.45 9.28 -8.81
CA PRO A 21 10.50 10.27 -8.30
C PRO A 21 9.33 9.65 -7.52
N VAL A 22 9.15 8.33 -7.59
CA VAL A 22 8.09 7.59 -6.86
C VAL A 22 8.18 7.84 -5.36
N SER A 23 7.03 7.98 -4.70
CA SER A 23 7.00 8.22 -3.25
C SER A 23 7.10 6.90 -2.47
N PRO A 24 7.62 6.94 -1.22
CA PRO A 24 7.55 5.78 -0.33
C PRO A 24 6.11 5.31 -0.07
N ALA A 25 5.15 6.25 -0.06
CA ALA A 25 3.73 5.93 0.12
C ALA A 25 3.19 5.08 -1.03
N GLU A 26 3.51 5.45 -2.29
CA GLU A 26 3.10 4.68 -3.47
C GLU A 26 3.71 3.28 -3.49
N LEU A 27 5.01 3.15 -3.22
CA LEU A 27 5.68 1.84 -3.11
C LEU A 27 5.10 0.97 -1.98
N HIS A 28 4.80 1.59 -0.84
CA HIS A 28 4.17 0.89 0.28
C HIS A 28 2.76 0.40 -0.07
N GLY A 29 1.95 1.27 -0.70
CA GLY A 29 0.64 0.90 -1.24
C GLY A 29 0.76 -0.26 -2.21
N LEU A 30 1.66 -0.17 -3.19
CA LEU A 30 1.93 -1.21 -4.19
C LEU A 30 2.21 -2.58 -3.55
N LEU A 31 3.10 -2.61 -2.56
CA LEU A 31 3.48 -3.81 -1.84
C LEU A 31 2.31 -4.40 -1.03
N ILE A 32 1.53 -3.58 -0.33
CA ILE A 32 0.36 -4.06 0.41
C ILE A 32 -0.70 -4.57 -0.57
N GLY A 33 -0.95 -3.85 -1.67
CA GLY A 33 -1.91 -4.23 -2.71
C GLY A 33 -1.60 -5.60 -3.32
N ARG A 34 -0.35 -5.84 -3.73
CA ARG A 34 0.07 -7.17 -4.25
C ARG A 34 -0.08 -8.26 -3.20
N SER A 35 0.19 -7.95 -1.93
CA SER A 35 0.09 -8.90 -0.82
C SER A 35 -1.38 -9.25 -0.56
N CYS A 36 -2.27 -8.25 -0.57
CA CYS A 36 -3.72 -8.42 -0.49
C CYS A 36 -4.29 -9.23 -1.66
N ALA A 37 -3.70 -9.11 -2.85
CA ALA A 37 -4.06 -9.95 -3.99
C ALA A 37 -3.55 -11.41 -3.91
N GLY A 38 -2.73 -11.74 -2.91
CA GLY A 38 -2.21 -13.08 -2.65
C GLY A 38 -0.85 -13.38 -3.29
N ALA A 39 -0.07 -12.37 -3.68
CA ALA A 39 1.22 -12.54 -4.37
C ALA A 39 2.41 -12.98 -3.47
N GLY A 40 2.15 -13.38 -2.21
CA GLY A 40 3.18 -13.78 -1.25
C GLY A 40 4.24 -12.70 -0.99
N PHE A 41 5.37 -13.10 -0.39
CA PHE A 41 6.46 -12.19 0.02
C PHE A 41 7.82 -12.61 -0.53
N GLU A 42 7.87 -13.10 -1.77
CA GLU A 42 9.12 -13.43 -2.45
C GLU A 42 9.82 -12.14 -2.94
N ALA A 43 11.10 -11.98 -2.63
CA ALA A 43 11.84 -10.73 -2.89
C ALA A 43 11.93 -10.41 -4.39
N ASP A 44 12.26 -11.38 -5.24
CA ASP A 44 12.41 -11.16 -6.68
C ASP A 44 11.08 -10.77 -7.35
N ALA A 45 9.97 -11.37 -6.92
CA ALA A 45 8.64 -11.02 -7.43
C ALA A 45 8.23 -9.61 -7.00
N TRP A 46 8.56 -9.22 -5.77
CA TRP A 46 8.34 -7.85 -5.32
C TRP A 46 9.18 -6.84 -6.09
N LEU A 47 10.48 -7.10 -6.27
CA LEU A 47 11.37 -6.20 -7.02
C LEU A 47 10.91 -6.05 -8.49
N ALA A 48 10.36 -7.11 -9.09
CA ALA A 48 9.77 -7.05 -10.43
C ALA A 48 8.53 -6.14 -10.49
N ASP A 49 7.63 -6.22 -9.50
CA ASP A 49 6.47 -5.32 -9.41
C ASP A 49 6.90 -3.87 -9.17
N ALA A 50 7.84 -3.64 -8.24
CA ALA A 50 8.37 -2.32 -7.91
C ALA A 50 9.06 -1.65 -9.11
N ALA A 51 9.73 -2.42 -9.97
CA ALA A 51 10.33 -1.89 -11.20
C ALA A 51 9.31 -1.22 -12.14
N GLY A 52 8.01 -1.54 -12.03
CA GLY A 52 6.95 -0.90 -12.81
C GLY A 52 6.70 0.57 -12.47
N VAL A 53 7.12 1.03 -11.29
CA VAL A 53 6.97 2.42 -10.82
C VAL A 53 8.30 3.14 -10.62
N LEU A 54 9.43 2.45 -10.81
CA LEU A 54 10.76 3.04 -10.76
C LEU A 54 11.16 3.56 -12.15
N GLU A 55 11.83 4.71 -12.19
CA GLU A 55 12.30 5.31 -13.45
C GLU A 55 13.35 4.46 -14.19
N ASN A 56 14.20 3.76 -13.43
CA ASN A 56 15.23 2.88 -13.94
C ASN A 56 15.46 1.68 -13.02
N GLU A 57 16.33 0.78 -13.44
CA GLU A 57 16.77 -0.33 -12.61
C GLU A 57 17.37 0.20 -11.29
N PRO A 58 16.92 -0.28 -10.11
CA PRO A 58 17.39 0.25 -8.83
C PRO A 58 18.84 -0.18 -8.55
N GLU A 59 19.61 0.71 -7.93
CA GLU A 59 20.92 0.38 -7.36
C GLU A 59 20.78 -0.48 -6.09
N ASP A 60 21.88 -1.09 -5.62
CA ASP A 60 21.88 -2.04 -4.51
C ASP A 60 21.31 -1.46 -3.20
N ASN A 61 21.54 -0.17 -2.94
CA ASN A 61 20.99 0.55 -1.79
C ASN A 61 19.45 0.67 -1.86
N VAL A 62 18.90 0.98 -3.04
CA VAL A 62 17.44 1.08 -3.27
C VAL A 62 16.82 -0.32 -3.21
N ARG A 63 17.45 -1.34 -3.81
CA ARG A 63 17.01 -2.74 -3.68
C ARG A 63 16.95 -3.18 -2.22
N ALA A 64 17.98 -2.90 -1.44
CA ALA A 64 18.01 -3.23 -0.02
C ALA A 64 16.89 -2.54 0.76
N ALA A 65 16.59 -1.27 0.47
CA ALA A 65 15.46 -0.55 1.07
C ALA A 65 14.10 -1.15 0.68
N LEU A 66 13.91 -1.55 -0.59
CA LEU A 66 12.70 -2.22 -1.07
C LEU A 66 12.50 -3.58 -0.40
N ILE A 67 13.57 -4.35 -0.19
CA ILE A 67 13.53 -5.62 0.54
C ILE A 67 13.18 -5.38 2.02
N GLY A 68 13.78 -4.37 2.65
CA GLY A 68 13.44 -3.99 4.01
C GLY A 68 11.96 -3.60 4.17
N LEU A 69 11.41 -2.87 3.19
CA LEU A 69 9.98 -2.56 3.15
C LEU A 69 9.12 -3.84 3.04
N GLN A 70 9.54 -4.82 2.22
CA GLN A 70 8.86 -6.11 2.12
C GLN A 70 8.86 -6.87 3.45
N GLU A 71 10.00 -6.92 4.14
CA GLU A 71 10.10 -7.59 5.44
C GLU A 71 9.20 -6.95 6.49
N MET A 72 9.12 -5.61 6.49
CA MET A 72 8.22 -4.85 7.36
C MET A 72 6.74 -5.22 7.10
N VAL A 73 6.28 -5.13 5.85
CA VAL A 73 4.88 -5.44 5.50
C VAL A 73 4.56 -6.92 5.75
N LYS A 74 5.53 -7.83 5.52
CA LYS A 74 5.37 -9.24 5.85
C LYS A 74 5.11 -9.44 7.34
N ALA A 75 5.88 -8.77 8.20
CA ALA A 75 5.70 -8.86 9.65
C ALA A 75 4.33 -8.31 10.08
N GLU A 76 3.89 -7.20 9.48
CA GLU A 76 2.57 -6.59 9.72
C GLU A 76 1.40 -7.51 9.32
N LEU A 77 1.48 -8.17 8.17
CA LEU A 77 0.38 -8.98 7.62
C LEU A 77 0.38 -10.45 8.07
N THR A 78 1.47 -10.92 8.67
CA THR A 78 1.61 -12.34 9.11
C THR A 78 1.89 -12.49 10.61
N GLY A 79 1.99 -11.39 11.34
CA GLY A 79 2.11 -11.38 12.80
C GLY A 79 0.84 -11.88 13.49
N GLU A 80 0.92 -12.06 14.82
CA GLU A 80 -0.23 -12.47 15.64
C GLU A 80 -1.36 -11.41 15.62
N ASP A 81 -0.97 -10.14 15.69
CA ASP A 81 -1.87 -9.00 15.59
C ASP A 81 -1.67 -8.32 14.23
N ILE A 82 -2.54 -8.63 13.26
CA ILE A 82 -2.48 -8.05 11.92
C ILE A 82 -2.85 -6.57 11.99
N ALA A 83 -1.91 -5.69 11.64
CA ALA A 83 -2.11 -4.25 11.61
C ALA A 83 -1.23 -3.61 10.54
N ILE A 84 -1.81 -2.76 9.70
CA ILE A 84 -1.07 -1.97 8.71
C ILE A 84 -0.61 -0.66 9.37
N VAL A 85 0.69 -0.36 9.25
CA VAL A 85 1.22 0.95 9.62
C VAL A 85 1.53 1.74 8.36
N LEU A 86 0.70 2.74 8.07
CA LEU A 86 0.86 3.56 6.86
C LEU A 86 2.20 4.31 6.86
N LEU A 87 3.03 4.03 5.85
CA LEU A 87 4.26 4.76 5.58
C LEU A 87 3.94 6.09 4.86
N LEU A 88 3.71 7.13 5.65
CA LEU A 88 3.31 8.48 5.20
C LEU A 88 4.23 9.57 5.78
N PRO A 89 4.17 10.82 5.24
CA PRO A 89 4.86 11.95 5.86
C PRO A 89 4.42 12.18 7.31
N SER A 90 5.29 12.80 8.11
CA SER A 90 4.96 13.13 9.51
C SER A 90 3.84 14.16 9.61
N ASP A 91 3.19 14.21 10.76
CA ASP A 91 2.18 15.22 11.13
C ASP A 91 2.71 16.67 11.09
N GLU A 92 4.02 16.87 11.23
CA GLU A 92 4.67 18.18 11.01
C GLU A 92 4.67 18.64 9.53
N THR A 93 4.32 17.77 8.58
CA THR A 93 4.25 18.08 7.14
C THR A 93 2.90 18.72 6.80
N PRO A 94 2.83 19.72 5.89
CA PRO A 94 1.56 20.34 5.48
C PRO A 94 0.51 19.30 5.10
N LEU A 95 -0.76 19.56 5.46
CA LEU A 95 -1.87 18.63 5.22
C LEU A 95 -1.98 18.29 3.74
N THR A 96 -1.81 19.28 2.85
CA THR A 96 -1.83 19.11 1.39
C THR A 96 -0.78 18.10 0.88
N GLU A 97 0.43 18.13 1.43
CA GLU A 97 1.50 17.17 1.10
C GLU A 97 1.20 15.77 1.66
N ARG A 98 0.69 15.70 2.89
CA ARG A 98 0.22 14.44 3.51
C ARG A 98 -0.93 13.80 2.71
N ALA A 99 -1.91 14.60 2.31
CA ALA A 99 -3.05 14.18 1.49
C ALA A 99 -2.60 13.63 0.13
N THR A 100 -1.62 14.30 -0.50
CA THR A 100 -1.02 13.83 -1.75
C THR A 100 -0.36 12.46 -1.57
N ALA A 101 0.43 12.28 -0.50
CA ALA A 101 1.05 10.98 -0.22
C ALA A 101 0.00 9.89 0.08
N LEU A 102 -1.10 10.23 0.74
CA LEU A 102 -2.20 9.30 1.04
C LEU A 102 -2.88 8.81 -0.25
N GLY A 103 -3.18 9.71 -1.18
CA GLY A 103 -3.79 9.28 -2.45
C GLY A 103 -2.79 8.53 -3.34
N GLN A 104 -1.50 8.87 -3.32
CA GLN A 104 -0.44 8.05 -3.93
C GLN A 104 -0.37 6.64 -3.33
N TRP A 105 -0.55 6.50 -2.01
CA TRP A 105 -0.66 5.19 -1.36
C TRP A 105 -1.83 4.38 -1.94
N CYS A 106 -3.00 4.99 -2.09
CA CYS A 106 -4.15 4.34 -2.72
C CYS A 106 -3.89 3.93 -4.17
N GLN A 107 -3.24 4.79 -4.96
CA GLN A 107 -2.86 4.50 -6.36
C GLN A 107 -1.93 3.28 -6.43
N GLY A 108 -0.88 3.28 -5.60
CA GLY A 108 0.03 2.14 -5.47
C GLY A 108 -0.74 0.87 -5.10
N PHE A 109 -1.61 0.93 -4.09
CA PHE A 109 -2.42 -0.22 -3.67
C PHE A 109 -3.23 -0.80 -4.81
N ILE A 110 -3.97 0.04 -5.54
CA ILE A 110 -4.83 -0.38 -6.65
C ILE A 110 -3.99 -1.01 -7.76
N ALA A 111 -2.84 -0.42 -8.09
CA ALA A 111 -1.92 -0.97 -9.09
C ALA A 111 -1.41 -2.35 -8.67
N GLY A 112 -0.90 -2.49 -7.45
CA GLY A 112 -0.33 -3.73 -6.94
C GLY A 112 -1.36 -4.84 -6.84
N PHE A 113 -2.57 -4.49 -6.38
CA PHE A 113 -3.69 -5.41 -6.32
C PHE A 113 -4.12 -5.85 -7.74
N GLY A 114 -4.32 -4.89 -8.65
CA GLY A 114 -4.77 -5.16 -10.02
C GLY A 114 -3.81 -6.05 -10.83
N LEU A 115 -2.50 -5.84 -10.66
CA LEU A 115 -1.45 -6.66 -11.30
C LEU A 115 -1.49 -8.12 -10.84
N ASN A 116 -1.84 -8.35 -9.57
CA ASN A 116 -1.68 -9.65 -8.92
C ASN A 116 -3.00 -10.40 -8.67
N ALA A 117 -4.15 -9.74 -8.76
CA ALA A 117 -5.45 -10.35 -8.47
C ALA A 117 -5.86 -11.41 -9.50
N GLY A 118 -5.29 -11.39 -10.70
CA GLY A 118 -5.43 -12.48 -11.69
C GLY A 118 -6.87 -12.76 -12.14
N GLY A 119 -7.78 -11.77 -12.06
CA GLY A 119 -9.19 -11.93 -12.44
C GLY A 119 -10.01 -12.79 -11.47
N LYS A 120 -9.56 -12.95 -10.22
CA LYS A 120 -10.33 -13.59 -9.15
C LYS A 120 -11.68 -12.90 -8.99
N ASP A 121 -12.72 -13.69 -8.72
CA ASP A 121 -14.02 -13.13 -8.39
C ASP A 121 -13.99 -12.64 -6.94
N LEU A 122 -14.35 -11.38 -6.74
CA LEU A 122 -14.32 -10.70 -5.46
C LEU A 122 -15.75 -10.55 -4.92
N SER A 123 -15.88 -10.56 -3.60
CA SER A 123 -17.13 -10.21 -2.93
C SER A 123 -17.58 -8.78 -3.27
N THR A 124 -18.84 -8.46 -3.00
CA THR A 124 -19.33 -7.08 -3.12
C THR A 124 -18.54 -6.15 -2.21
N ASP A 125 -18.33 -6.53 -0.96
CA ASP A 125 -17.59 -5.76 0.04
C ASP A 125 -16.14 -5.49 -0.41
N ALA A 126 -15.46 -6.49 -0.99
CA ALA A 126 -14.12 -6.30 -1.56
C ALA A 126 -14.12 -5.31 -2.74
N LYS A 127 -15.14 -5.37 -3.61
CA LYS A 127 -15.30 -4.42 -4.72
C LYS A 127 -15.58 -3.01 -4.21
N GLU A 128 -16.35 -2.85 -3.13
CA GLU A 128 -16.62 -1.57 -2.48
C GLU A 128 -15.34 -0.96 -1.89
N VAL A 129 -14.53 -1.75 -1.16
CA VAL A 129 -13.21 -1.29 -0.67
C VAL A 129 -12.34 -0.77 -1.81
N LEU A 130 -12.24 -1.50 -2.92
CA LEU A 130 -11.45 -1.05 -4.08
C LEU A 130 -12.01 0.24 -4.70
N GLN A 131 -13.33 0.42 -4.72
CA GLN A 131 -13.97 1.65 -5.21
C GLN A 131 -13.70 2.83 -4.28
N ASP A 132 -13.73 2.62 -2.96
CA ASP A 132 -13.40 3.64 -1.98
C ASP A 132 -11.95 4.10 -2.12
N LEU A 133 -11.00 3.16 -2.29
CA LEU A 133 -9.60 3.48 -2.54
C LEU A 133 -9.41 4.31 -3.82
N VAL A 134 -10.16 3.99 -4.89
CA VAL A 134 -10.16 4.79 -6.12
C VAL A 134 -10.68 6.19 -5.82
N ALA A 135 -11.80 6.33 -5.11
CA ALA A 135 -12.35 7.64 -4.75
C ALA A 135 -11.35 8.47 -3.92
N ILE A 136 -10.76 7.88 -2.87
CA ILE A 136 -9.76 8.54 -2.01
C ILE A 136 -8.56 9.02 -2.84
N SER A 137 -8.09 8.21 -3.81
CA SER A 137 -6.96 8.59 -4.67
C SER A 137 -7.18 9.85 -5.50
N GLN A 138 -8.45 10.26 -5.71
CA GLN A 138 -8.83 11.43 -6.51
C GLN A 138 -9.18 12.64 -5.65
N VAL A 139 -9.44 12.46 -4.35
CA VAL A 139 -9.93 13.52 -3.44
C VAL A 139 -8.79 14.25 -2.73
N GLN A 140 -7.54 13.80 -2.90
CA GLN A 140 -6.35 14.41 -2.29
C GLN A 140 -6.18 15.92 -2.52
N GLU A 141 -6.70 16.47 -3.62
CA GLU A 141 -6.65 17.92 -3.92
C GLU A 141 -7.76 18.74 -3.26
N ALA A 142 -8.76 18.08 -2.67
CA ALA A 142 -9.94 18.73 -2.08
C ALA A 142 -9.82 19.02 -0.58
N LEU A 143 -8.79 18.47 0.09
CA LEU A 143 -8.57 18.75 1.51
C LEU A 143 -7.99 20.15 1.69
N GLU A 144 -8.79 21.03 2.29
CA GLU A 144 -8.37 22.39 2.65
C GLU A 144 -7.53 22.36 3.93
N GLU A 145 -6.49 23.20 4.00
CA GLU A 145 -5.68 23.42 5.22
C GLU A 145 -6.54 24.06 6.33
N SER A 146 -7.32 23.24 7.02
CA SER A 146 -8.31 23.60 8.03
C SER A 146 -8.45 22.49 9.08
N GLU A 147 -9.08 22.78 10.22
CA GLU A 147 -9.35 21.78 11.26
C GLU A 147 -10.26 20.64 10.74
N ASP A 148 -11.24 20.97 9.89
CA ASP A 148 -12.12 19.98 9.26
C ASP A 148 -11.32 19.07 8.32
N GLY A 149 -10.40 19.64 7.53
CA GLY A 149 -9.52 18.87 6.63
C GLY A 149 -8.56 17.93 7.36
N GLU A 150 -8.04 18.32 8.52
CA GLU A 150 -7.23 17.44 9.38
C GLU A 150 -8.06 16.28 9.93
N SER A 151 -9.31 16.55 10.34
CA SER A 151 -10.23 15.50 10.81
C SER A 151 -10.53 14.50 9.69
N ASP A 152 -10.90 14.99 8.50
CA ASP A 152 -11.19 14.16 7.33
C ASP A 152 -9.98 13.29 6.96
N TYR A 153 -8.78 13.87 6.96
CA TYR A 153 -7.55 13.13 6.68
C TYR A 153 -7.31 11.99 7.69
N MET A 154 -7.52 12.26 8.98
CA MET A 154 -7.37 11.24 10.02
C MET A 154 -8.40 10.12 9.89
N GLU A 155 -9.66 10.43 9.56
CA GLU A 155 -10.69 9.43 9.31
C GLU A 155 -10.33 8.51 8.14
N VAL A 156 -9.86 9.08 7.04
CA VAL A 156 -9.41 8.31 5.87
C VAL A 156 -8.19 7.46 6.23
N MET A 157 -7.22 7.99 6.98
CA MET A 157 -6.08 7.20 7.45
C MET A 157 -6.50 5.99 8.27
N GLU A 158 -7.43 6.14 9.21
CA GLU A 158 -7.91 5.00 10.02
C GLU A 158 -8.65 3.97 9.16
N TYR A 159 -9.45 4.43 8.18
CA TYR A 159 -10.07 3.55 7.20
C TYR A 159 -9.03 2.72 6.43
N LEU A 160 -7.97 3.36 5.92
CA LEU A 160 -6.92 2.69 5.15
C LEU A 160 -6.08 1.69 5.97
N ARG A 161 -6.07 1.78 7.30
CA ARG A 161 -5.40 0.78 8.15
C ARG A 161 -6.20 -0.52 8.26
N VAL A 162 -7.51 -0.48 8.02
CA VAL A 162 -8.41 -1.61 8.28
C VAL A 162 -8.98 -2.18 6.98
N ALA A 163 -9.50 -1.34 6.09
CA ALA A 163 -10.22 -1.79 4.89
C ALA A 163 -9.40 -2.75 3.99
N PRO A 164 -8.08 -2.54 3.75
CA PRO A 164 -7.27 -3.48 3.00
C PRO A 164 -7.16 -4.88 3.61
N LEU A 165 -7.29 -5.00 4.93
CA LEU A 165 -7.23 -6.30 5.62
C LEU A 165 -8.41 -7.19 5.26
N LEU A 166 -9.55 -6.60 4.87
CA LEU A 166 -10.68 -7.36 4.32
C LEU A 166 -10.27 -8.07 3.02
N LEU A 167 -9.58 -7.36 2.12
CA LEU A 167 -9.08 -7.93 0.87
C LEU A 167 -8.04 -9.02 1.11
N TYR A 168 -7.10 -8.77 2.04
CA TYR A 168 -6.09 -9.75 2.41
C TYR A 168 -6.71 -11.02 2.99
N THR A 169 -7.68 -10.90 3.91
CA THR A 169 -8.33 -12.08 4.53
C THR A 169 -9.19 -12.86 3.54
N GLU A 170 -9.92 -12.17 2.66
CA GLU A 170 -10.74 -12.82 1.62
C GLU A 170 -9.88 -13.67 0.68
N LEU A 171 -8.73 -13.14 0.23
CA LEU A 171 -7.86 -13.82 -0.74
C LEU A 171 -6.79 -14.71 -0.12
N ALA A 172 -6.53 -14.60 1.18
CA ALA A 172 -5.69 -15.52 1.95
C ALA A 172 -6.43 -16.81 2.37
N ALA A 173 -7.78 -16.80 2.38
CA ALA A 173 -8.56 -17.98 2.69
C ALA A 173 -8.27 -19.10 1.67
N PRO A 174 -7.93 -20.32 2.11
CA PRO A 174 -7.71 -21.43 1.19
C PRO A 174 -9.00 -21.65 0.38
N ALA A 175 -8.86 -21.81 -0.94
CA ALA A 175 -9.97 -22.10 -1.83
C ALA A 175 -10.83 -23.23 -1.22
N ALA A 176 -12.15 -22.98 -1.09
CA ALA A 176 -13.07 -23.94 -0.51
C ALA A 176 -12.86 -25.31 -1.16
N PRO A 177 -12.78 -26.41 -0.38
CA PRO A 177 -12.52 -27.73 -0.93
C PRO A 177 -13.60 -28.04 -1.96
N ALA A 178 -13.17 -28.42 -3.17
CA ALA A 178 -14.08 -28.77 -4.26
C ALA A 178 -15.14 -29.77 -3.76
N PRO A 179 -16.43 -29.59 -4.14
CA PRO A 179 -17.48 -30.48 -3.70
C PRO A 179 -17.12 -31.91 -4.11
N LYS A 180 -17.08 -32.82 -3.12
CA LYS A 180 -16.80 -34.24 -3.37
C LYS A 180 -17.81 -34.74 -4.41
N PRO A 181 -17.38 -35.48 -5.45
CA PRO A 181 -18.30 -36.01 -6.43
C PRO A 181 -19.32 -36.91 -5.72
N SER A 182 -20.59 -36.54 -5.81
CA SER A 182 -21.70 -37.39 -5.35
C SER A 182 -21.70 -38.65 -6.21
N LEU A 183 -21.29 -39.77 -5.61
CA LEU A 183 -21.49 -41.09 -6.17
C LEU A 183 -23.00 -41.41 -6.09
N HIS A 184 -23.66 -41.35 -7.24
CA HIS A 184 -24.97 -41.98 -7.48
C HIS A 184 -24.76 -43.41 -8.00
#